data_AF-A0A6C0IRJ1-F1
#
_entry.id   AF-A0A6C0IRJ1-F1
#
_cell.length_a   1.000
_cell.length_b   1.000
_cell.length_c   1.000
_cell.angle_alpha   90.00
_cell.angle_beta   90.00
_cell.angle_gamma   90.00
#
_symmetry.space_group_name_H-M   'P 1'
#
loop_
_entity.id
_entity.type
_entity.pdbx_description
1 polymer ?
#
loop_
_entity_poly.entity_id
_entity_poly.type
_entity_poly.pdbx_seq_one_letter_code
_entity_poly.pdbx_strand_id
1 'polypeptide(L)'
;MGVASFSAGVGSGVYARWLDFPGEQLIAQVEVEIGGQRIDRQYGDWMHIWNQLTMTAEQQRGYFKMIGNTTQLTFITDPSFSEVDGPCDSLAPRQVCAPRNALPETTLYIPLQFWFCTNPGLALPLIALQYHEVKINLDIRPIDECLWAVTTLSCNSGAASAQPVMGGQASAAYKANQYAPGRPVPAAIAYNQSLVAASLYVDYVFLDTDERRRFAQNPHEYLITQLQFTGDESVGSSSNKIKLNFNHPVKELVWVVQPDQNVDYCSSLVCDALLFKVLGAQPFNYTDAIDALPNAIHAFGGPQSVAADSRSYIDARGLFQDAGALDSYIPDGFTGYWHGPQNPYNEANMGGADVPLNAAGSGLAPSILAQLQDLAANGHNENSSVSDAGTFVLTETSLDMHCWGQNPVVTAKLQLNGQDRFSEREGSYFSWVQPYQAHTRNPDEGINVYSFALRPEEHQPSGTCNFSRIDNATLQLVLSNATVEGTKTAKVRVYATNYNVLRIMSGIIKACAKQLTATLDICFLMWINSVKQIYIQQQIMNVLYNQLVFA
;
A
#
# COMPACT_ATOMS: atom_id res chain seq x y z
N MET A 1 26.44 23.84 19.98
CA MET A 1 27.68 24.53 19.55
C MET A 1 27.86 24.25 18.08
N GLY A 2 27.63 25.25 17.22
CA GLY A 2 27.84 25.13 15.78
C GLY A 2 29.29 25.44 15.41
N VAL A 3 29.93 24.52 14.68
CA VAL A 3 30.81 24.71 13.51
C VAL A 3 31.46 23.35 13.20
N ALA A 4 30.88 22.63 12.25
CA ALA A 4 31.57 21.68 11.39
C ALA A 4 30.84 21.80 10.04
N SER A 5 31.33 22.62 9.11
CA SER A 5 32.30 22.17 8.11
C SER A 5 31.85 20.83 7.53
N PHE A 6 31.30 20.86 6.31
CA PHE A 6 31.12 19.69 5.46
C PHE A 6 32.46 18.92 5.36
N SER A 7 32.68 18.01 6.30
CA SER A 7 33.81 17.10 6.35
C SER A 7 33.23 15.71 6.43
N ALA A 8 32.89 15.19 5.26
CA ALA A 8 32.57 13.79 5.04
C ALA A 8 33.72 12.89 5.50
N GLY A 9 33.36 11.77 6.11
CA GLY A 9 34.24 10.70 6.59
C GLY A 9 33.94 10.44 8.06
N VAL A 10 33.08 9.48 8.43
CA VAL A 10 33.27 8.03 8.21
C VAL A 10 31.92 7.30 8.07
N GLY A 11 31.65 6.71 6.90
CA GLY A 11 31.18 5.33 6.77
C GLY A 11 29.87 4.80 7.37
N SER A 12 28.85 5.59 7.79
CA SER A 12 27.52 5.02 8.12
C SER A 12 26.39 6.07 8.17
N GLY A 13 26.17 6.82 7.09
CA GLY A 13 24.93 7.58 6.97
C GLY A 13 23.78 6.63 6.65
N VAL A 14 22.73 6.57 7.47
CA VAL A 14 21.54 5.77 7.16
C VAL A 14 20.54 6.69 6.45
N TYR A 15 20.30 6.39 5.18
CA TYR A 15 19.21 6.98 4.43
C TYR A 15 18.05 6.00 4.46
N ALA A 16 16.90 6.41 4.97
CA ALA A 16 15.77 5.51 5.11
C ALA A 16 14.45 6.20 4.80
N ARG A 17 13.51 5.43 4.26
CA ARG A 17 12.09 5.78 4.18
C ARG A 17 11.24 4.52 4.22
N TRP A 18 10.02 4.66 4.72
CA TRP A 18 9.00 3.66 4.47
C TRP A 18 8.53 3.76 3.01
N LEU A 19 8.26 2.62 2.39
CA LEU A 19 7.60 2.61 1.08
C LEU A 19 6.18 3.18 1.21
N ASP A 20 5.64 3.62 0.08
CA ASP A 20 4.39 4.37 0.04
C ASP A 20 3.24 3.55 0.62
N PHE A 21 2.33 4.22 1.32
CA PHE A 21 1.21 3.60 2.07
C PHE A 21 1.65 2.48 3.04
N PRO A 22 2.53 2.77 4.01
CA PRO A 22 3.16 1.74 4.85
C PRO A 22 2.16 0.91 5.65
N GLY A 23 1.05 1.49 6.10
CA GLY A 23 0.02 0.76 6.84
C GLY A 23 -0.66 -0.34 6.02
N GLU A 24 -0.95 -0.08 4.74
CA GLU A 24 -1.54 -1.09 3.85
C GLU A 24 -0.48 -2.11 3.39
N GLN A 25 0.73 -1.64 3.11
CA GLN A 25 1.85 -2.51 2.71
C GLN A 25 2.27 -3.47 3.81
N LEU A 26 2.20 -3.05 5.08
CA LEU A 26 2.58 -3.88 6.23
C LEU A 26 1.73 -5.16 6.32
N ILE A 27 0.46 -5.10 5.92
CA ILE A 27 -0.46 -6.23 5.98
C ILE A 27 -0.25 -7.12 4.75
N ALA A 28 0.23 -8.34 4.96
CA ALA A 28 0.28 -9.34 3.88
C ALA A 28 -1.14 -9.88 3.64
N GLN A 29 -1.76 -10.39 4.70
CA GLN A 29 -3.15 -10.84 4.70
C GLN A 29 -3.74 -10.80 6.11
N VAL A 30 -5.05 -10.68 6.18
CA VAL A 30 -5.82 -10.80 7.42
C VAL A 30 -7.01 -11.72 7.20
N GLU A 31 -7.26 -12.61 8.15
CA GLU A 31 -8.31 -13.62 8.08
C GLU A 31 -9.23 -13.56 9.29
N VAL A 32 -10.53 -13.73 9.05
CA VAL A 32 -11.50 -13.98 10.11
C VAL A 32 -11.88 -15.44 10.09
N GLU A 33 -11.62 -16.11 11.20
CA GLU A 33 -11.96 -17.51 11.45
C GLU A 33 -13.04 -17.59 12.53
N ILE A 34 -14.09 -18.37 12.27
CA ILE A 34 -15.16 -18.63 13.22
C ILE A 34 -15.29 -20.13 13.39
N GLY A 35 -15.07 -20.63 14.61
CA GLY A 35 -15.24 -22.05 14.94
C GLY A 35 -14.34 -23.01 14.16
N GLY A 36 -13.11 -22.62 13.83
CA GLY A 36 -12.18 -23.47 13.06
C GLY A 36 -12.21 -23.23 11.54
N GLN A 37 -13.17 -22.46 11.03
CA GLN A 37 -13.36 -22.23 9.60
C GLN A 37 -13.05 -20.79 9.23
N ARG A 38 -12.19 -20.60 8.22
CA ARG A 38 -11.95 -19.30 7.60
C ARG A 38 -13.22 -18.82 6.87
N ILE A 39 -13.75 -17.69 7.30
CA ILE A 39 -14.93 -17.07 6.71
C ILE A 39 -14.53 -16.09 5.62
N ASP A 40 -13.56 -15.22 5.90
CA ASP A 40 -13.11 -14.22 4.93
C ASP A 40 -11.61 -13.97 5.06
N ARG A 41 -11.00 -13.53 3.96
CA ARG A 41 -9.57 -13.17 3.88
C ARG A 41 -9.43 -11.92 3.05
N GLN A 42 -8.72 -10.94 3.59
CA GLN A 42 -8.40 -9.69 2.92
C GLN A 42 -6.87 -9.57 2.78
N TYR A 43 -6.40 -8.88 1.74
CA TYR A 43 -4.98 -8.64 1.47
C TYR A 43 -4.67 -7.15 1.56
N GLY A 44 -3.46 -6.75 1.93
CA GLY A 44 -3.06 -5.33 1.96
C GLY A 44 -3.25 -4.64 0.60
N ASP A 45 -2.85 -5.31 -0.48
CA ASP A 45 -3.00 -4.83 -1.86
C ASP A 45 -4.48 -4.62 -2.23
N TRP A 46 -5.36 -5.49 -1.76
CA TRP A 46 -6.79 -5.34 -1.95
C TRP A 46 -7.36 -4.17 -1.14
N MET A 47 -6.92 -3.97 0.10
CA MET A 47 -7.35 -2.82 0.91
C MET A 47 -7.00 -1.50 0.21
N HIS A 48 -5.78 -1.41 -0.34
CA HIS A 48 -5.35 -0.24 -1.12
C HIS A 48 -6.28 0.01 -2.31
N ILE A 49 -6.47 -1.00 -3.16
CA ILE A 49 -7.32 -0.91 -4.36
C ILE A 49 -8.76 -0.54 -3.98
N TRP A 50 -9.31 -1.18 -2.95
CA TRP A 50 -10.68 -0.94 -2.52
C TRP A 50 -10.86 0.47 -1.95
N ASN A 51 -9.89 0.97 -1.20
CA ASN A 51 -9.89 2.34 -0.69
C ASN A 51 -9.85 3.36 -1.82
N GLN A 52 -9.07 3.14 -2.88
CA GLN A 52 -9.05 4.05 -4.02
C GLN A 52 -10.42 4.18 -4.71
N LEU A 53 -11.19 3.08 -4.76
CA LEU A 53 -12.51 3.04 -5.37
C LEU A 53 -13.62 3.61 -4.48
N THR A 54 -13.56 3.34 -3.18
CA THR A 54 -14.69 3.59 -2.26
C THR A 54 -14.52 4.82 -1.37
N MET A 55 -13.30 5.31 -1.19
CA MET A 55 -13.02 6.44 -0.30
C MET A 55 -13.27 7.79 -1.01
N THR A 56 -13.98 8.69 -0.32
CA THR A 56 -14.17 10.06 -0.79
C THR A 56 -12.91 10.90 -0.60
N ALA A 57 -12.72 11.91 -1.47
CA ALA A 57 -11.58 12.83 -1.38
C ALA A 57 -11.52 13.59 -0.03
N GLU A 58 -12.67 13.81 0.62
CA GLU A 58 -12.76 14.50 1.91
C GLU A 58 -12.12 13.68 3.04
N GLN A 59 -12.29 12.36 3.03
CA GLN A 59 -11.75 11.46 4.06
C GLN A 59 -10.32 11.01 3.77
N GLN A 60 -9.89 11.04 2.50
CA GLN A 60 -8.59 10.60 2.03
C GLN A 60 -7.42 11.17 2.84
N ARG A 61 -7.39 12.50 3.07
CA ARG A 61 -6.28 13.13 3.81
C ARG A 61 -6.17 12.63 5.26
N GLY A 62 -7.31 12.37 5.91
CA GLY A 62 -7.33 11.78 7.25
C GLY A 62 -6.85 10.34 7.21
N TYR A 63 -7.31 9.57 6.23
CA TYR A 63 -6.92 8.18 6.01
C TYR A 63 -5.42 8.02 5.80
N PHE A 64 -4.81 8.82 4.92
CA PHE A 64 -3.36 8.79 4.65
C PHE A 64 -2.52 9.03 5.90
N LYS A 65 -2.97 9.92 6.80
CA LYS A 65 -2.33 10.11 8.10
C LYS A 65 -2.47 8.90 9.01
N MET A 66 -3.61 8.22 9.00
CA MET A 66 -3.84 7.01 9.81
C MET A 66 -2.92 5.86 9.37
N ILE A 67 -2.76 5.66 8.06
CA ILE A 67 -1.92 4.59 7.51
C ILE A 67 -0.46 4.98 7.30
N GLY A 68 -0.08 6.21 7.67
CA GLY A 68 1.31 6.67 7.65
C GLY A 68 1.83 7.13 6.29
N ASN A 69 0.98 7.35 5.29
CA ASN A 69 1.38 8.00 4.05
C ASN A 69 1.56 9.51 4.27
N THR A 70 2.72 9.89 4.81
CA THR A 70 3.06 11.27 5.19
C THR A 70 4.52 11.55 4.86
N THR A 71 4.85 12.81 4.60
CA THR A 71 6.23 13.29 4.35
C THR A 71 7.21 12.91 5.45
N GLN A 72 6.75 12.65 6.68
CA GLN A 72 7.64 12.21 7.77
C GLN A 72 8.09 10.75 7.67
N LEU A 73 7.30 9.90 7.03
CA LEU A 73 7.53 8.46 6.97
C LEU A 73 7.93 8.00 5.57
N THR A 74 7.31 8.57 4.54
CA THR A 74 7.49 8.11 3.15
C THR A 74 8.57 8.88 2.40
N PHE A 75 9.09 9.99 2.94
CA PHE A 75 10.24 10.69 2.37
C PHE A 75 11.54 10.23 3.02
N ILE A 76 12.61 10.33 2.24
CA ILE A 76 13.96 9.94 2.67
C ILE A 76 14.49 10.81 3.80
N THR A 77 15.06 10.16 4.82
CA THR A 77 15.87 10.80 5.84
C THR A 77 17.30 10.99 5.36
N ASP A 78 17.92 12.11 5.73
CA ASP A 78 19.33 12.38 5.41
C ASP A 78 20.11 12.67 6.71
N PRO A 79 21.29 12.06 6.93
CA PRO A 79 22.13 12.37 8.09
C PRO A 79 22.49 13.86 8.27
N SER A 80 22.41 14.67 7.20
CA SER A 80 22.64 16.11 7.23
C SER A 80 21.44 16.92 7.73
N PHE A 81 20.26 16.31 7.85
CA PHE A 81 19.06 16.96 8.37
C PHE A 81 19.09 17.10 9.90
N SER A 82 18.13 17.85 10.43
CA SER A 82 18.00 18.07 11.88
C SER A 82 17.65 16.79 12.64
N GLU A 83 18.03 16.72 13.92
CA GLU A 83 17.69 15.59 14.79
C GLU A 83 16.18 15.50 15.06
N VAL A 84 15.69 14.29 15.32
CA VAL A 84 14.31 14.06 15.75
C VAL A 84 14.18 14.51 17.21
N ASP A 85 13.24 15.44 17.47
CA ASP A 85 12.99 15.97 18.82
C ASP A 85 12.58 14.84 19.78
N GLY A 86 13.36 14.65 20.84
CA GLY A 86 13.01 13.78 21.95
C GLY A 86 12.10 14.52 22.95
N PRO A 87 11.37 13.81 23.83
CA PRO A 87 10.47 14.45 24.81
C PRO A 87 11.14 15.47 25.77
N CYS A 88 12.48 15.54 25.78
CA CYS A 88 13.27 16.41 26.65
C CYS A 88 14.37 17.18 25.89
N ASP A 89 14.35 17.21 24.56
CA ASP A 89 15.33 17.96 23.78
C ASP A 89 14.86 19.42 23.53
N SER A 90 15.83 20.32 23.40
CA SER A 90 15.65 21.77 23.25
C SER A 90 16.31 22.33 21.99
N LEU A 91 17.05 21.50 21.25
CA LEU A 91 17.86 21.91 20.10
C LEU A 91 17.27 21.49 18.75
N ALA A 92 16.35 20.52 18.73
CA ALA A 92 15.65 20.06 17.53
C ALA A 92 14.43 20.96 17.18
N PRO A 93 14.13 21.17 15.89
CA PRO A 93 12.90 21.82 15.47
C PRO A 93 11.66 21.04 15.93
N ARG A 94 10.77 21.71 16.66
CA ARG A 94 9.51 21.10 17.16
C ARG A 94 8.47 20.91 16.05
N GLN A 95 8.64 21.62 14.95
CA GLN A 95 7.73 21.62 13.82
C GLN A 95 7.81 20.29 13.05
N VAL A 96 6.65 19.72 12.80
CA VAL A 96 6.45 18.47 12.06
C VAL A 96 6.92 18.58 10.60
N CYS A 97 6.92 19.79 10.03
CA CYS A 97 7.32 20.05 8.65
C CYS A 97 8.83 20.10 8.41
N ALA A 98 9.67 20.14 9.46
CA ALA A 98 11.11 20.23 9.28
C ALA A 98 11.72 18.89 8.83
N PRO A 99 12.69 18.90 7.90
CA PRO A 99 13.46 17.72 7.50
C PRO A 99 14.18 17.07 8.69
N ARG A 100 14.17 15.73 8.75
CA ARG A 100 14.70 14.94 9.87
C ARG A 100 15.71 13.88 9.42
N ASN A 101 16.71 13.64 10.26
CA ASN A 101 17.75 12.66 9.99
C ASN A 101 17.38 11.20 10.34
N ALA A 102 16.23 10.99 10.99
CA ALA A 102 15.72 9.66 11.31
C ALA A 102 14.19 9.62 11.21
N LEU A 103 13.66 8.43 10.99
CA LEU A 103 12.22 8.19 10.93
C LEU A 103 11.66 8.21 12.36
N PRO A 104 10.63 9.03 12.65
CA PRO A 104 10.05 9.10 13.98
C PRO A 104 9.31 7.79 14.33
N GLU A 105 9.23 7.47 15.63
CA GLU A 105 8.32 6.43 16.11
C GLU A 105 6.86 6.89 15.92
N THR A 106 6.07 6.11 15.19
CA THR A 106 4.69 6.45 14.85
C THR A 106 3.74 5.28 15.04
N THR A 107 2.58 5.55 15.61
CA THR A 107 1.47 4.59 15.68
C THR A 107 0.61 4.69 14.43
N LEU A 108 0.46 3.58 13.70
CA LEU A 108 -0.43 3.49 12.54
C LEU A 108 -1.80 2.92 12.94
N TYR A 109 -2.86 3.45 12.37
CA TYR A 109 -4.23 2.96 12.53
C TYR A 109 -4.73 2.42 11.19
N ILE A 110 -4.77 1.10 11.06
CA ILE A 110 -5.14 0.43 9.82
C ILE A 110 -6.55 -0.18 9.99
N PRO A 111 -7.59 0.35 9.34
CA PRO A 111 -8.93 -0.20 9.46
C PRO A 111 -9.07 -1.46 8.62
N LEU A 112 -9.60 -2.52 9.23
CA LEU A 112 -9.89 -3.78 8.56
C LEU A 112 -11.28 -3.70 7.91
N GLN A 113 -11.41 -4.17 6.67
CA GLN A 113 -12.62 -4.01 5.85
C GLN A 113 -13.40 -5.31 5.70
N PHE A 114 -13.81 -5.90 6.82
CA PHE A 114 -14.71 -7.05 6.78
C PHE A 114 -16.16 -6.64 6.54
N TRP A 115 -17.01 -7.59 6.16
CA TRP A 115 -18.43 -7.33 5.88
C TRP A 115 -19.19 -6.73 7.07
N PHE A 116 -18.74 -6.97 8.32
CA PHE A 116 -19.35 -6.44 9.54
C PHE A 116 -18.83 -5.04 9.91
N CYS A 117 -17.87 -4.49 9.16
CA CYS A 117 -17.32 -3.15 9.34
C CYS A 117 -18.02 -2.10 8.46
N THR A 118 -18.77 -2.51 7.43
CA THR A 118 -19.39 -1.60 6.46
C THR A 118 -20.74 -1.05 6.95
N ASN A 119 -21.49 -1.85 7.69
CA ASN A 119 -22.80 -1.49 8.20
C ASN A 119 -23.01 -2.05 9.61
N PRO A 120 -23.41 -1.24 10.61
CA PRO A 120 -23.67 -1.72 11.96
C PRO A 120 -24.77 -2.80 12.03
N GLY A 121 -25.69 -2.85 11.05
CA GLY A 121 -26.69 -3.91 10.96
C GLY A 121 -26.12 -5.31 10.64
N LEU A 122 -24.87 -5.40 10.21
CA LEU A 122 -24.15 -6.64 9.92
C LEU A 122 -23.14 -7.01 11.01
N ALA A 123 -23.17 -6.31 12.14
CA ALA A 123 -22.32 -6.62 13.28
C ALA A 123 -22.47 -8.08 13.70
N LEU A 124 -21.34 -8.73 14.00
CA LEU A 124 -21.31 -10.14 14.41
C LEU A 124 -22.03 -10.33 15.75
N PRO A 125 -23.10 -11.14 15.83
CA PRO A 125 -23.81 -11.37 17.08
C PRO A 125 -23.04 -12.37 17.96
N LEU A 126 -22.07 -11.87 18.73
CA LEU A 126 -21.22 -12.69 19.60
C LEU A 126 -22.03 -13.54 20.60
N ILE A 127 -23.20 -13.07 21.03
CA ILE A 127 -24.07 -13.83 21.93
C ILE A 127 -24.62 -15.12 21.30
N ALA A 128 -24.87 -15.12 19.98
CA ALA A 128 -25.34 -16.30 19.27
C ALA A 128 -24.18 -17.28 18.96
N LEU A 129 -22.95 -16.79 19.04
CA LEU A 129 -21.71 -17.53 18.77
C LEU A 129 -20.98 -18.00 20.04
N GLN A 130 -21.66 -18.12 21.18
CA GLN A 130 -21.03 -18.43 22.48
C GLN A 130 -20.11 -19.68 22.48
N TYR A 131 -20.37 -20.65 21.59
CA TYR A 131 -19.58 -21.89 21.48
C TYR A 131 -18.57 -21.89 20.32
N HIS A 132 -18.49 -20.82 19.55
CA HIS A 132 -17.57 -20.68 18.43
C HIS A 132 -16.53 -19.63 18.76
N GLU A 133 -15.26 -20.02 18.74
CA GLU A 133 -14.17 -19.05 18.87
C GLU A 133 -14.10 -18.19 17.61
N VAL A 134 -14.06 -16.87 17.78
CA VAL A 134 -13.80 -15.92 16.70
C VAL A 134 -12.33 -15.51 16.81
N LYS A 135 -11.55 -15.81 15.78
CA LYS A 135 -10.12 -15.49 15.70
C LYS A 135 -9.86 -14.58 14.52
N ILE A 136 -8.97 -13.62 14.72
CA ILE A 136 -8.43 -12.79 13.64
C ILE A 136 -6.95 -13.16 13.52
N ASN A 137 -6.59 -13.73 12.38
CA ASN A 137 -5.21 -14.07 12.06
C ASN A 137 -4.65 -12.96 11.18
N LEU A 138 -3.56 -12.33 11.61
CA LEU A 138 -2.89 -11.25 10.88
C LEU A 138 -1.48 -11.68 10.52
N ASP A 139 -1.20 -11.71 9.22
CA ASP A 139 0.14 -11.96 8.70
C ASP A 139 0.75 -10.64 8.22
N ILE A 140 1.94 -10.34 8.76
CA ILE A 140 2.68 -9.10 8.50
C ILE A 140 3.80 -9.38 7.51
N ARG A 141 4.01 -8.48 6.54
CA ARG A 141 5.10 -8.58 5.57
C ARG A 141 6.47 -8.44 6.25
N PRO A 142 7.53 -9.07 5.70
CA PRO A 142 8.88 -8.82 6.16
C PRO A 142 9.26 -7.35 5.95
N ILE A 143 10.07 -6.80 6.87
CA ILE A 143 10.48 -5.39 6.85
C ILE A 143 11.19 -4.98 5.54
N ASP A 144 11.87 -5.92 4.89
CA ASP A 144 12.56 -5.71 3.61
C ASP A 144 11.61 -5.31 2.46
N GLU A 145 10.32 -5.64 2.56
CA GLU A 145 9.28 -5.25 1.59
C GLU A 145 8.53 -3.96 1.98
N CYS A 146 8.86 -3.36 3.13
CA CYS A 146 8.18 -2.18 3.66
C CYS A 146 9.13 -0.99 3.85
N LEU A 147 10.42 -1.24 4.10
CA LEU A 147 11.44 -0.24 4.38
C LEU A 147 12.50 -0.22 3.29
N TRP A 148 12.81 0.96 2.77
CA TRP A 148 13.98 1.17 1.93
C TRP A 148 15.04 1.92 2.75
N ALA A 149 16.17 1.27 3.01
CA ALA A 149 17.26 1.85 3.79
C ALA A 149 18.65 1.50 3.24
N VAL A 150 19.45 2.52 2.93
CA VAL A 150 20.77 2.39 2.29
C VAL A 150 21.84 3.19 3.02
N THR A 151 23.10 2.76 2.88
CA THR A 151 24.25 3.44 3.52
C THR A 151 24.81 4.61 2.71
N THR A 152 24.37 4.76 1.46
CA THR A 152 24.84 5.80 0.53
C THR A 152 23.80 6.05 -0.55
N LEU A 153 23.77 7.28 -1.08
CA LEU A 153 23.05 7.66 -2.30
C LEU A 153 23.99 7.88 -3.49
N SER A 154 25.30 7.91 -3.25
CA SER A 154 26.32 8.20 -4.27
C SER A 154 26.96 6.92 -4.81
N CYS A 155 26.65 6.60 -6.07
CA CYS A 155 27.20 5.50 -6.87
C CYS A 155 27.99 6.07 -8.06
N ASN A 156 29.19 5.57 -8.36
CA ASN A 156 29.99 6.09 -9.48
C ASN A 156 30.63 4.98 -10.32
N SER A 157 30.46 5.04 -11.65
CA SER A 157 31.01 4.09 -12.64
C SER A 157 32.49 4.32 -12.95
N GLY A 158 33.08 5.43 -12.52
CA GLY A 158 34.49 5.73 -12.72
C GLY A 158 35.39 4.93 -11.77
N ALA A 159 36.16 3.97 -12.31
CA ALA A 159 37.40 3.54 -11.64
C ALA A 159 38.20 4.78 -11.23
N ALA A 160 38.82 4.74 -10.05
CA ALA A 160 39.61 5.83 -9.47
C ALA A 160 40.67 6.38 -10.45
N SER A 161 40.30 7.31 -11.32
CA SER A 161 41.24 8.07 -12.13
C SER A 161 41.50 9.37 -11.39
N ALA A 162 42.63 9.45 -10.70
CA ALA A 162 43.16 10.73 -10.25
C ALA A 162 43.20 11.67 -11.47
N GLN A 163 42.36 12.72 -11.48
CA GLN A 163 42.53 13.78 -12.47
C GLN A 163 43.66 14.67 -11.95
N PRO A 164 44.68 14.97 -12.78
CA PRO A 164 45.77 15.82 -12.36
C PRO A 164 45.24 17.25 -12.19
N VAL A 165 45.21 17.75 -10.96
CA VAL A 165 44.92 19.16 -10.69
C VAL A 165 46.14 19.96 -11.14
N MET A 166 45.99 20.77 -12.20
CA MET A 166 47.01 21.74 -12.61
C MET A 166 47.02 22.90 -11.60
N GLY A 167 47.91 22.79 -10.62
CA GLY A 167 48.22 23.87 -9.68
C GLY A 167 47.37 23.85 -8.41
N GLY A 168 47.93 23.28 -7.33
CA GLY A 168 47.34 23.30 -6.00
C GLY A 168 46.93 21.90 -5.55
N GLN A 169 47.48 21.49 -4.40
CA GLN A 169 47.33 20.22 -3.70
C GLN A 169 46.08 19.41 -4.09
N ALA A 170 46.29 18.27 -4.75
CA ALA A 170 45.26 17.26 -4.96
C ALA A 170 44.71 16.80 -3.60
N SER A 171 43.51 17.25 -3.23
CA SER A 171 42.81 16.63 -2.10
C SER A 171 42.22 15.31 -2.58
N ALA A 172 42.88 14.22 -2.21
CA ALA A 172 42.42 12.84 -2.39
C ALA A 172 41.12 12.51 -1.60
N ALA A 173 40.33 13.51 -1.20
CA ALA A 173 39.28 13.38 -0.18
C ALA A 173 37.89 13.06 -0.75
N TYR A 174 37.56 13.48 -1.97
CA TYR A 174 36.21 13.24 -2.53
C TYR A 174 36.05 11.88 -3.23
N LYS A 175 37.14 11.09 -3.38
CA LYS A 175 37.15 9.84 -4.16
C LYS A 175 37.22 8.54 -3.33
N ALA A 176 37.30 8.61 -2.00
CA ALA A 176 37.52 7.42 -1.18
C ALA A 176 36.24 6.63 -0.80
N ASN A 177 35.04 7.18 -1.01
CA ASN A 177 33.80 6.69 -0.38
C ASN A 177 32.62 6.40 -1.33
N GLN A 178 32.83 6.34 -2.65
CA GLN A 178 31.73 6.05 -3.60
C GLN A 178 31.69 4.56 -3.94
N TYR A 179 30.52 3.94 -3.83
CA TYR A 179 30.34 2.51 -4.11
C TYR A 179 30.27 2.26 -5.62
N ALA A 180 30.82 1.12 -6.05
CA ALA A 180 30.75 0.69 -7.44
C ALA A 180 29.28 0.33 -7.80
N PRO A 181 28.76 0.79 -8.96
CA PRO A 181 27.46 0.40 -9.49
C PRO A 181 27.29 -1.13 -9.51
N GLY A 182 26.06 -1.58 -9.27
CA GLY A 182 25.73 -3.01 -9.29
C GLY A 182 26.02 -3.76 -7.98
N ARG A 183 26.51 -3.10 -6.92
CA ARG A 183 26.62 -3.69 -5.57
C ARG A 183 25.46 -3.28 -4.67
N PRO A 184 24.90 -4.19 -3.85
CA PRO A 184 23.91 -3.83 -2.86
C PRO A 184 24.54 -3.01 -1.72
N VAL A 185 23.85 -1.97 -1.26
CA VAL A 185 24.30 -1.06 -0.18
C VAL A 185 23.27 -0.93 0.96
N PRO A 186 22.72 -2.04 1.50
CA PRO A 186 21.68 -1.99 2.53
C PRO A 186 22.21 -1.47 3.87
N ALA A 187 21.42 -0.65 4.55
CA ALA A 187 21.69 -0.21 5.93
C ALA A 187 21.22 -1.27 6.93
N ALA A 188 22.05 -2.29 7.20
CA ALA A 188 21.69 -3.44 8.05
C ALA A 188 21.12 -3.08 9.45
N ILE A 189 21.56 -1.96 10.04
CA ILE A 189 21.06 -1.49 11.35
C ILE A 189 19.56 -1.11 11.29
N ALA A 190 19.10 -0.57 10.16
CA ALA A 190 17.71 -0.17 9.98
C ALA A 190 16.76 -1.37 9.89
N TYR A 191 17.24 -2.48 9.30
CA TYR A 191 16.46 -3.72 9.12
C TYR A 191 16.41 -4.60 10.39
N ASN A 192 17.22 -4.32 11.40
CA ASN A 192 17.19 -5.03 12.69
C ASN A 192 16.12 -4.50 13.66
N GLN A 193 15.25 -3.59 13.21
CA GLN A 193 14.17 -3.04 14.02
C GLN A 193 12.93 -3.94 13.98
N SER A 194 12.14 -3.91 15.06
CA SER A 194 10.90 -4.68 15.17
C SER A 194 9.76 -3.82 15.68
N LEU A 195 8.53 -4.24 15.40
CA LEU A 195 7.31 -3.62 15.96
C LEU A 195 7.39 -3.57 17.49
N VAL A 196 7.19 -2.38 18.06
CA VAL A 196 7.22 -2.17 19.52
C VAL A 196 5.98 -2.77 20.18
N ALA A 197 4.80 -2.53 19.60
CA ALA A 197 3.53 -3.03 20.10
C ALA A 197 2.50 -3.13 18.97
N ALA A 198 1.53 -4.03 19.13
CA ALA A 198 0.36 -4.14 18.27
C ALA A 198 -0.88 -4.37 19.14
N SER A 199 -1.96 -3.63 18.86
CA SER A 199 -3.24 -3.74 19.55
C SER A 199 -4.39 -3.71 18.56
N LEU A 200 -5.39 -4.57 18.77
CA LEU A 200 -6.61 -4.59 17.98
C LEU A 200 -7.71 -3.81 18.70
N TYR A 201 -8.24 -2.78 18.05
CA TYR A 201 -9.43 -2.05 18.53
C TYR A 201 -10.69 -2.72 17.98
N VAL A 202 -11.67 -2.95 18.86
CA VAL A 202 -12.94 -3.57 18.53
C VAL A 202 -14.07 -2.82 19.22
N ASP A 203 -15.07 -2.41 18.44
CA ASP A 203 -16.26 -1.77 18.95
C ASP A 203 -17.33 -2.80 19.33
N TYR A 204 -17.82 -2.71 20.57
CA TYR A 204 -18.89 -3.56 21.09
C TYR A 204 -20.21 -2.80 21.13
N VAL A 205 -21.22 -3.33 20.44
CA VAL A 205 -22.59 -2.82 20.50
C VAL A 205 -23.36 -3.61 21.56
N PHE A 206 -23.79 -2.93 22.62
CA PHE A 206 -24.55 -3.53 23.72
C PHE A 206 -26.06 -3.42 23.48
N LEU A 207 -26.77 -4.53 23.67
CA LEU A 207 -28.23 -4.62 23.57
C LEU A 207 -28.86 -4.70 24.95
N ASP A 208 -30.11 -4.23 25.07
CA ASP A 208 -30.86 -4.38 26.32
C ASP A 208 -31.23 -5.85 26.57
N THR A 209 -31.64 -6.17 27.81
CA THR A 209 -31.83 -7.54 28.29
C THR A 209 -32.80 -8.36 27.44
N ASP A 210 -33.90 -7.75 26.99
CA ASP A 210 -34.93 -8.43 26.20
C ASP A 210 -34.48 -8.66 24.74
N GLU A 211 -33.86 -7.67 24.13
CA GLU A 211 -33.26 -7.78 22.79
C GLU A 211 -32.16 -8.84 22.78
N ARG A 212 -31.28 -8.80 23.80
CA ARG A 212 -30.20 -9.77 23.99
C ARG A 212 -30.75 -11.20 24.09
N ARG A 213 -31.83 -11.44 24.83
CA ARG A 213 -32.50 -12.76 24.90
C ARG A 213 -33.05 -13.18 23.55
N ARG A 214 -33.71 -12.28 22.83
CA ARG A 214 -34.27 -12.54 21.49
C ARG A 214 -33.18 -12.85 20.47
N PHE A 215 -32.07 -12.11 20.49
CA PHE A 215 -30.91 -12.33 19.62
C PHE A 215 -30.18 -13.64 19.93
N ALA A 216 -30.13 -14.08 21.19
CA ALA A 216 -29.49 -15.36 21.55
C ALA A 216 -30.30 -16.59 21.10
N GLN A 217 -31.64 -16.49 21.12
CA GLN A 217 -32.54 -17.62 20.86
C GLN A 217 -32.84 -17.81 19.36
N ASN A 218 -32.96 -16.72 18.62
CA ASN A 218 -33.32 -16.79 17.21
C ASN A 218 -32.09 -17.10 16.33
N PRO A 219 -32.23 -17.95 15.29
CA PRO A 219 -31.21 -18.10 14.28
C PRO A 219 -31.10 -16.81 13.45
N HIS A 220 -29.87 -16.44 13.08
CA HIS A 220 -29.59 -15.29 12.22
C HIS A 220 -29.03 -15.75 10.89
N GLU A 221 -29.50 -15.14 9.80
CA GLU A 221 -28.95 -15.32 8.47
C GLU A 221 -28.48 -13.96 7.94
N TYR A 222 -27.18 -13.85 7.67
CA TYR A 222 -26.58 -12.65 7.10
C TYR A 222 -26.15 -12.91 5.67
N LEU A 223 -26.49 -11.97 4.78
CA LEU A 223 -25.83 -11.87 3.50
C LEU A 223 -24.48 -11.17 3.70
N ILE A 224 -23.40 -11.92 3.50
CA ILE A 224 -22.03 -11.46 3.66
C ILE A 224 -21.34 -11.32 2.30
N THR A 225 -20.34 -10.46 2.26
CA THR A 225 -19.43 -10.31 1.13
C THR A 225 -18.10 -10.94 1.49
N GLN A 226 -17.55 -11.73 0.57
CA GLN A 226 -16.24 -12.36 0.70
C GLN A 226 -15.36 -11.94 -0.46
N LEU A 227 -14.06 -11.84 -0.20
CA LEU A 227 -13.07 -11.64 -1.25
C LEU A 227 -12.58 -13.00 -1.76
N GLN A 228 -12.56 -13.18 -3.07
CA GLN A 228 -11.88 -14.28 -3.74
C GLN A 228 -10.70 -13.75 -4.54
N PHE A 229 -9.57 -14.43 -4.38
CA PHE A 229 -8.33 -14.16 -5.09
C PHE A 229 -7.71 -15.51 -5.49
N THR A 230 -7.43 -15.68 -6.78
CA THR A 230 -6.90 -16.94 -7.34
C THR A 230 -5.37 -17.02 -7.34
N GLY A 231 -4.69 -15.98 -6.84
CA GLY A 231 -3.22 -15.86 -6.88
C GLY A 231 -2.73 -15.03 -8.06
N ASP A 232 -1.42 -14.77 -8.07
CA ASP A 232 -0.73 -14.04 -9.12
C ASP A 232 -0.56 -14.92 -10.37
N GLU A 233 -0.94 -14.42 -11.54
CA GLU A 233 -0.62 -15.05 -12.83
C GLU A 233 0.51 -14.29 -13.52
N SER A 234 1.67 -14.93 -13.68
CA SER A 234 2.81 -14.34 -14.39
C SER A 234 2.58 -14.33 -15.90
N VAL A 235 2.82 -13.19 -16.52
CA VAL A 235 2.68 -12.95 -17.96
C VAL A 235 3.97 -12.36 -18.54
N GLY A 236 4.35 -12.84 -19.72
CA GLY A 236 5.50 -12.35 -20.49
C GLY A 236 5.20 -12.08 -21.96
N SER A 237 3.96 -12.33 -22.38
CA SER A 237 3.47 -12.03 -23.73
C SER A 237 2.52 -10.84 -23.69
N SER A 238 2.40 -10.11 -24.80
CA SER A 238 1.44 -9.01 -24.93
C SER A 238 -0.02 -9.49 -24.92
N SER A 239 -0.33 -10.66 -25.46
CA SER A 239 -1.69 -11.24 -25.41
C SER A 239 -1.74 -12.40 -24.44
N ASN A 240 -2.62 -12.31 -23.44
CA ASN A 240 -2.76 -13.33 -22.39
C ASN A 240 -4.23 -13.72 -22.19
N LYS A 241 -4.46 -14.99 -21.89
CA LYS A 241 -5.77 -15.54 -21.58
C LYS A 241 -5.74 -16.14 -20.17
N ILE A 242 -6.32 -15.40 -19.23
CA ILE A 242 -6.36 -15.69 -17.80
C ILE A 242 -7.65 -16.46 -17.50
N LYS A 243 -7.56 -17.58 -16.77
CA LYS A 243 -8.75 -18.39 -16.45
C LYS A 243 -9.28 -18.00 -15.07
N LEU A 244 -10.54 -17.56 -15.02
CA LEU A 244 -11.19 -17.13 -13.78
C LEU A 244 -11.88 -18.33 -13.11
N ASN A 245 -11.31 -18.82 -12.00
CA ASN A 245 -11.85 -19.95 -11.24
C ASN A 245 -12.56 -19.49 -9.95
N PHE A 246 -13.49 -18.54 -10.08
CA PHE A 246 -14.29 -18.05 -8.96
C PHE A 246 -15.52 -18.91 -8.69
N ASN A 247 -16.08 -18.76 -7.50
CA ASN A 247 -17.30 -19.42 -7.07
C ASN A 247 -18.33 -18.40 -6.58
N HIS A 248 -19.57 -18.86 -6.40
CA HIS A 248 -20.71 -18.07 -5.91
C HIS A 248 -21.12 -16.92 -6.86
N PRO A 249 -22.20 -16.19 -6.55
CA PRO A 249 -22.56 -14.97 -7.27
C PRO A 249 -21.52 -13.86 -6.98
N VAL A 250 -20.75 -13.52 -8.00
CA VAL A 250 -19.74 -12.44 -7.99
C VAL A 250 -20.41 -11.11 -8.35
N LYS A 251 -20.10 -10.06 -7.61
CA LYS A 251 -20.61 -8.70 -7.83
C LYS A 251 -19.84 -7.97 -8.92
N GLU A 252 -18.52 -8.08 -8.87
CA GLU A 252 -17.60 -7.36 -9.75
C GLU A 252 -16.27 -8.11 -9.87
N LEU A 253 -15.53 -7.77 -10.91
CA LEU A 253 -14.15 -8.17 -11.09
C LEU A 253 -13.28 -6.91 -11.04
N VAL A 254 -12.22 -6.97 -10.25
CA VAL A 254 -11.19 -5.93 -10.23
C VAL A 254 -9.88 -6.59 -10.56
N TRP A 255 -9.12 -6.03 -11.50
CA TRP A 255 -7.82 -6.57 -11.83
C TRP A 255 -6.79 -5.47 -12.01
N VAL A 256 -5.56 -5.84 -11.67
CA VAL A 256 -4.38 -5.00 -11.84
C VAL A 256 -3.31 -5.82 -12.55
N VAL A 257 -2.47 -5.13 -13.31
CA VAL A 257 -1.28 -5.71 -13.93
C VAL A 257 -0.10 -4.96 -13.38
N GLN A 258 0.77 -5.67 -12.68
CA GLN A 258 1.92 -5.07 -12.02
C GLN A 258 3.20 -5.54 -12.70
N PRO A 259 3.97 -4.64 -13.33
CA PRO A 259 5.30 -4.97 -13.85
C PRO A 259 6.21 -5.46 -12.73
N ASP A 260 6.93 -6.57 -12.95
CA ASP A 260 7.85 -7.10 -11.93
C ASP A 260 8.99 -6.11 -11.62
N GLN A 261 9.33 -5.24 -12.59
CA GLN A 261 10.34 -4.18 -12.43
C GLN A 261 9.97 -3.14 -11.37
N ASN A 262 8.68 -2.93 -11.09
CA ASN A 262 8.23 -1.96 -10.08
C ASN A 262 8.37 -2.52 -8.66
N VAL A 263 8.43 -3.85 -8.51
CA VAL A 263 8.36 -4.56 -7.22
C VAL A 263 9.60 -5.41 -6.95
N ASP A 264 10.71 -5.15 -7.64
CA ASP A 264 11.98 -5.84 -7.39
C ASP A 264 12.70 -5.20 -6.20
N TYR A 265 12.29 -5.59 -4.98
CA TYR A 265 12.85 -5.11 -3.72
C TYR A 265 14.37 -5.30 -3.64
N CYS A 266 14.90 -6.39 -4.18
CA CYS A 266 16.34 -6.65 -4.17
C CYS A 266 17.09 -5.63 -5.02
N SER A 267 16.60 -5.33 -6.23
CA SER A 267 17.21 -4.34 -7.11
C SER A 267 17.17 -2.92 -6.53
N SER A 268 16.19 -2.61 -5.68
CA SER A 268 16.06 -1.29 -5.04
C SER A 268 17.24 -0.94 -4.13
N LEU A 269 17.98 -1.94 -3.65
CA LEU A 269 19.15 -1.78 -2.79
C LEU A 269 20.47 -1.78 -3.58
N VAL A 270 20.40 -2.07 -4.90
CA VAL A 270 21.56 -2.14 -5.77
C VAL A 270 21.93 -0.75 -6.27
N CYS A 271 23.17 -0.35 -6.00
CA CYS A 271 23.72 0.94 -6.39
C CYS A 271 23.54 1.20 -7.90
N ASP A 272 22.96 2.35 -8.26
CA ASP A 272 22.70 2.81 -9.64
C ASP A 272 21.60 2.03 -10.40
N ALA A 273 20.94 1.06 -9.75
CA ALA A 273 19.75 0.43 -10.31
C ALA A 273 18.58 1.42 -10.41
N LEU A 274 17.60 1.09 -11.25
CA LEU A 274 16.45 1.96 -11.51
C LEU A 274 15.65 2.26 -10.24
N LEU A 275 15.26 1.22 -9.48
CA LEU A 275 14.54 1.37 -8.23
C LEU A 275 15.36 2.07 -7.12
N PHE A 276 16.70 1.97 -7.17
CA PHE A 276 17.56 2.71 -6.26
C PHE A 276 17.49 4.23 -6.51
N LYS A 277 17.40 4.66 -7.78
CA LYS A 277 17.31 6.08 -8.17
C LYS A 277 15.99 6.72 -7.76
N VAL A 278 14.91 5.94 -7.74
CA VAL A 278 13.58 6.37 -7.29
C VAL A 278 13.33 6.04 -5.81
N LEU A 279 14.41 5.75 -5.07
CA LEU A 279 14.40 5.59 -3.61
C LEU A 279 13.57 4.40 -3.11
N GLY A 280 13.40 3.33 -3.89
CA GLY A 280 12.72 2.12 -3.43
C GLY A 280 11.80 1.48 -4.46
N ALA A 281 11.26 0.32 -4.11
CA ALA A 281 10.20 -0.33 -4.88
C ALA A 281 8.87 0.43 -4.76
N GLN A 282 7.99 0.23 -5.73
CA GLN A 282 6.69 0.91 -5.85
C GLN A 282 5.56 -0.13 -5.83
N PRO A 283 5.22 -0.69 -4.66
CA PRO A 283 4.29 -1.82 -4.54
C PRO A 283 2.85 -1.51 -4.94
N PHE A 284 2.45 -0.24 -4.92
CA PHE A 284 1.11 0.20 -5.31
C PHE A 284 1.07 0.91 -6.67
N ASN A 285 2.19 0.95 -7.40
CA ASN A 285 2.21 1.44 -8.77
C ASN A 285 1.81 0.32 -9.73
N TYR A 286 0.57 0.40 -10.24
CA TYR A 286 0.00 -0.52 -11.22
C TYR A 286 0.08 -0.01 -12.66
N THR A 287 0.91 1.00 -12.93
CA THR A 287 1.12 1.56 -14.27
C THR A 287 2.29 0.90 -14.99
N ASP A 288 2.40 1.15 -16.29
CA ASP A 288 3.46 0.60 -17.14
C ASP A 288 4.79 1.37 -17.12
N ALA A 289 4.90 2.39 -16.25
CA ALA A 289 6.13 3.11 -16.00
C ALA A 289 6.36 3.34 -14.50
N ILE A 290 7.60 3.64 -14.14
CA ILE A 290 8.00 3.93 -12.76
C ILE A 290 7.65 5.37 -12.41
N ASP A 291 7.27 5.62 -11.16
CA ASP A 291 7.18 6.99 -10.63
C ASP A 291 8.53 7.66 -10.63
N ALA A 292 8.66 8.69 -11.45
CA ALA A 292 9.86 9.51 -11.48
C ALA A 292 9.87 10.56 -10.35
N LEU A 293 8.74 10.80 -9.67
CA LEU A 293 8.66 11.82 -8.63
C LEU A 293 9.45 11.36 -7.39
N PRO A 294 10.51 12.09 -6.98
CA PRO A 294 11.34 11.66 -5.85
C PRO A 294 10.65 11.97 -4.52
N ASN A 295 10.57 10.96 -3.65
CA ASN A 295 10.15 11.10 -2.26
C ASN A 295 11.27 11.70 -1.39
N ALA A 296 11.71 12.92 -1.71
CA ALA A 296 12.82 13.59 -1.04
C ALA A 296 12.62 15.11 -0.93
N ILE A 297 12.81 15.66 0.27
CA ILE A 297 12.64 17.12 0.50
C ILE A 297 13.72 17.92 -0.24
N HIS A 298 14.94 17.39 -0.29
CA HIS A 298 16.06 18.00 -1.00
C HIS A 298 15.94 17.91 -2.54
N ALA A 299 14.89 17.29 -3.08
CA ALA A 299 14.58 17.40 -4.50
C ALA A 299 13.93 18.75 -4.86
N PHE A 300 13.33 19.43 -3.88
CA PHE A 300 12.64 20.71 -4.07
C PHE A 300 13.38 21.89 -3.42
N GLY A 301 14.07 21.65 -2.29
CA GLY A 301 14.84 22.65 -1.56
C GLY A 301 16.35 22.55 -1.75
N GLY A 302 17.06 23.68 -1.67
CA GLY A 302 18.51 23.72 -1.81
C GLY A 302 19.23 23.18 -0.55
N PRO A 303 20.47 22.68 -0.68
CA PRO A 303 21.20 22.10 0.46
C PRO A 303 21.44 23.12 1.59
N GLN A 304 21.60 24.40 1.26
CA GLN A 304 21.75 25.46 2.26
C GLN A 304 20.47 25.75 3.04
N SER A 305 19.31 25.54 2.41
CA SER A 305 17.98 25.72 3.03
C SER A 305 17.58 24.52 3.88
N VAL A 306 17.81 23.32 3.36
CA VAL A 306 17.28 22.08 3.97
C VAL A 306 18.24 21.49 5.01
N ALA A 307 19.55 21.74 4.89
CA ALA A 307 20.57 20.97 5.61
C ALA A 307 21.81 21.75 6.11
N ALA A 308 21.84 23.09 6.04
CA ALA A 308 23.02 23.86 6.49
C ALA A 308 23.22 23.82 8.01
N ASP A 309 22.12 24.00 8.76
CA ASP A 309 22.09 23.90 10.22
C ASP A 309 20.66 23.58 10.70
N SER A 310 20.48 23.33 12.00
CA SER A 310 19.17 22.99 12.55
C SER A 310 18.13 24.11 12.47
N ARG A 311 18.51 25.30 12.01
CA ARG A 311 17.68 26.50 11.88
C ARG A 311 17.55 26.99 10.43
N SER A 312 18.11 26.24 9.47
CA SER A 312 18.15 26.66 8.08
C SER A 312 16.79 26.58 7.41
N TYR A 313 15.92 25.67 7.88
CA TYR A 313 14.58 25.46 7.35
C TYR A 313 13.49 26.12 8.22
N ILE A 314 13.62 25.98 9.56
CA ILE A 314 12.76 26.64 10.55
C ILE A 314 13.64 27.42 11.52
N ASP A 315 13.37 28.71 11.68
CA ASP A 315 14.13 29.59 12.54
C ASP A 315 13.88 29.35 14.05
N ALA A 316 14.67 29.99 14.91
CA ALA A 316 14.53 29.86 16.36
C ALA A 316 13.20 30.40 16.93
N ARG A 317 12.43 31.16 16.14
CA ARG A 317 11.10 31.68 16.49
C ARG A 317 9.99 30.73 16.01
N GLY A 318 10.35 29.67 15.29
CA GLY A 318 9.44 28.66 14.79
C GLY A 318 8.75 29.03 13.47
N LEU A 319 9.32 29.97 12.72
CA LEU A 319 8.85 30.39 11.40
C LEU A 319 9.76 29.80 10.32
N PHE A 320 9.28 29.67 9.07
CA PHE A 320 10.16 29.38 7.95
C PHE A 320 11.25 30.45 7.85
N GLN A 321 12.49 30.01 7.63
CA GLN A 321 13.62 30.92 7.53
C GLN A 321 13.51 31.79 6.27
N ASP A 322 13.08 31.19 5.16
CA ASP A 322 12.53 31.90 4.00
C ASP A 322 11.06 31.53 3.75
N ALA A 323 10.16 32.43 4.16
CA ALA A 323 8.72 32.26 4.01
C ALA A 323 8.18 32.76 2.67
N GLY A 324 8.97 33.50 1.87
CA GLY A 324 8.51 34.16 0.64
C GLY A 324 9.30 33.69 -0.58
N ALA A 325 8.70 33.72 -1.77
CA ALA A 325 9.48 33.50 -2.99
C ALA A 325 10.38 34.72 -3.22
N LEU A 326 11.70 34.51 -3.26
CA LEU A 326 12.66 35.55 -3.63
C LEU A 326 12.93 35.47 -5.13
N ASP A 327 12.70 36.57 -5.85
CA ASP A 327 13.10 36.67 -7.24
C ASP A 327 14.64 36.68 -7.31
N SER A 328 15.22 35.72 -8.04
CA SER A 328 16.62 35.80 -8.44
C SER A 328 16.81 37.08 -9.26
N TYR A 329 17.55 38.06 -8.74
CA TYR A 329 17.93 39.25 -9.51
C TYR A 329 18.86 38.83 -10.65
N ILE A 330 18.44 38.96 -11.91
CA ILE A 330 19.27 38.59 -13.06
C ILE A 330 19.53 39.82 -13.98
N PRO A 331 20.75 40.38 -13.95
CA PRO A 331 21.20 41.47 -14.83
C PRO A 331 21.98 40.97 -16.05
N ASP A 332 22.08 41.87 -17.04
CA ASP A 332 22.35 41.65 -18.46
C ASP A 332 23.33 40.54 -18.90
N GLY A 333 22.83 39.63 -19.76
CA GLY A 333 23.56 38.52 -20.43
C GLY A 333 22.72 37.23 -20.63
N PHE A 334 21.41 37.39 -20.79
CA PHE A 334 20.36 36.52 -20.26
C PHE A 334 19.57 35.72 -21.34
N THR A 335 19.09 34.49 -21.06
CA THR A 335 18.06 33.80 -21.88
C THR A 335 17.04 32.95 -21.05
N GLY A 336 15.76 33.38 -21.06
CA GLY A 336 14.54 32.67 -20.59
C GLY A 336 13.79 33.40 -19.44
N TYR A 337 12.45 33.56 -19.35
CA TYR A 337 11.27 32.96 -20.02
C TYR A 337 10.17 34.03 -20.31
N TRP A 338 10.52 35.14 -20.95
CA TRP A 338 9.67 36.24 -21.47
C TRP A 338 9.59 37.55 -20.68
N HIS A 339 10.09 38.62 -21.33
CA HIS A 339 9.46 39.94 -21.37
C HIS A 339 9.90 40.72 -22.63
N GLY A 340 8.97 41.45 -23.26
CA GLY A 340 9.21 42.45 -24.31
C GLY A 340 8.12 42.52 -25.40
N PRO A 341 7.73 43.72 -25.90
CA PRO A 341 6.33 43.98 -26.27
C PRO A 341 5.81 43.37 -27.58
N GLN A 342 6.66 42.77 -28.41
CA GLN A 342 6.28 42.22 -29.71
C GLN A 342 7.21 41.07 -30.12
N ASN A 343 6.90 39.81 -29.76
CA ASN A 343 6.87 38.58 -30.61
C ASN A 343 7.12 37.24 -29.84
N PRO A 344 6.80 36.04 -30.40
CA PRO A 344 6.09 34.96 -29.71
C PRO A 344 6.82 33.59 -29.82
N TYR A 345 7.13 32.92 -28.71
CA TYR A 345 7.80 31.59 -28.71
C TYR A 345 9.31 31.55 -29.09
N ASN A 346 10.18 32.30 -28.39
CA ASN A 346 11.57 31.99 -28.09
C ASN A 346 11.67 30.81 -27.11
N GLU A 347 12.54 29.87 -27.45
CA GLU A 347 12.49 28.45 -27.13
C GLU A 347 13.03 28.09 -25.74
N ALA A 348 12.67 26.88 -25.27
CA ALA A 348 12.96 26.37 -23.95
C ALA A 348 14.45 26.00 -23.78
N ASN A 349 15.19 26.78 -22.98
CA ASN A 349 16.43 26.32 -22.38
C ASN A 349 16.15 25.97 -20.91
N MET A 350 16.20 24.68 -20.57
CA MET A 350 15.93 24.17 -19.22
C MET A 350 17.16 24.37 -18.29
N GLY A 351 17.62 25.63 -18.20
CA GLY A 351 18.57 26.25 -17.25
C GLY A 351 19.69 27.10 -17.90
N GLY A 352 20.48 27.90 -17.12
CA GLY A 352 21.63 28.85 -17.42
C GLY A 352 22.69 28.63 -18.55
N ALA A 353 23.99 28.96 -18.37
CA ALA A 353 24.96 29.03 -19.51
C ALA A 353 25.92 27.84 -19.79
N ASP A 354 26.31 27.82 -21.05
CA ASP A 354 27.09 26.93 -21.94
C ASP A 354 28.58 26.59 -21.63
N VAL A 355 29.19 25.66 -22.40
CA VAL A 355 30.63 25.28 -22.35
C VAL A 355 31.37 25.77 -23.61
N PRO A 356 32.48 26.54 -23.50
CA PRO A 356 33.22 26.99 -24.69
C PRO A 356 34.02 25.85 -25.36
N LEU A 357 33.88 25.64 -26.68
CA LEU A 357 34.74 24.72 -27.44
C LEU A 357 36.15 25.27 -27.66
N ASN A 358 37.15 24.39 -27.60
CA ASN A 358 38.55 24.73 -27.82
C ASN A 358 38.88 24.88 -29.32
N ALA A 359 39.29 26.10 -29.72
CA ALA A 359 39.47 26.46 -31.12
C ALA A 359 40.80 26.00 -31.76
N ALA A 360 41.81 25.66 -30.96
CA ALA A 360 43.17 25.38 -31.43
C ALA A 360 43.48 23.87 -31.45
N GLY A 361 43.03 23.15 -32.49
CA GLY A 361 43.41 21.74 -32.70
C GLY A 361 42.39 20.84 -33.41
N SER A 362 41.18 21.33 -33.67
CA SER A 362 40.08 20.53 -34.24
C SER A 362 40.23 20.22 -35.74
N GLY A 363 41.13 20.91 -36.46
CA GLY A 363 41.29 20.78 -37.91
C GLY A 363 40.09 21.24 -38.74
N LEU A 364 39.04 21.75 -38.10
CA LEU A 364 37.83 22.27 -38.73
C LEU A 364 38.01 23.75 -39.11
N ALA A 365 37.34 24.19 -40.18
CA ALA A 365 37.39 25.59 -40.60
C ALA A 365 36.79 26.52 -39.52
N PRO A 366 37.32 27.74 -39.32
CA PRO A 366 36.84 28.68 -38.29
C PRO A 366 35.33 28.96 -38.34
N SER A 367 34.71 28.89 -39.52
CA SER A 367 33.27 29.06 -39.71
C SER A 367 32.42 27.88 -39.20
N ILE A 368 32.96 26.66 -39.16
CA ILE A 368 32.27 25.47 -38.63
C ILE A 368 32.46 25.38 -37.11
N LEU A 369 33.62 25.80 -36.59
CA LEU A 369 33.90 25.84 -35.16
C LEU A 369 33.06 26.92 -34.44
N ALA A 370 32.77 28.03 -35.12
CA ALA A 370 31.83 29.06 -34.67
C ALA A 370 30.36 28.62 -34.70
N GLN A 371 30.01 27.56 -35.44
CA GLN A 371 28.67 26.97 -35.45
C GLN A 371 28.48 25.84 -34.42
N LEU A 372 29.56 25.41 -33.76
CA LEU A 372 29.54 24.31 -32.78
C LEU A 372 29.82 24.76 -31.34
N GLN A 373 30.34 25.97 -31.11
CA GLN A 373 30.58 26.51 -29.77
C GLN A 373 29.25 26.81 -29.07
N ASP A 374 28.97 26.15 -27.94
CA ASP A 374 27.97 26.66 -27.00
C ASP A 374 28.54 27.97 -26.40
N LEU A 375 27.71 29.01 -26.36
CA LEU A 375 28.13 30.41 -26.43
C LEU A 375 28.22 31.12 -25.06
N ALA A 376 28.65 30.51 -23.94
CA ALA A 376 29.03 31.19 -22.67
C ALA A 376 29.27 30.27 -21.44
N ALA A 377 30.43 30.38 -20.79
CA ALA A 377 30.96 29.55 -19.68
C ALA A 377 30.24 29.48 -18.29
N ASN A 378 28.93 29.69 -18.11
CA ASN A 378 28.30 29.68 -16.75
C ASN A 378 26.77 29.35 -16.67
N GLY A 379 26.38 28.12 -16.33
CA GLY A 379 25.09 27.83 -15.65
C GLY A 379 24.77 26.34 -15.52
N HIS A 380 23.77 25.91 -14.74
CA HIS A 380 22.46 26.49 -14.45
C HIS A 380 22.12 26.41 -12.94
N ASN A 381 21.90 27.54 -12.26
CA ASN A 381 21.44 27.68 -10.85
C ASN A 381 22.23 26.90 -9.77
N GLU A 382 23.21 27.54 -9.12
CA GLU A 382 24.00 26.94 -8.02
C GLU A 382 23.21 26.64 -6.71
N ASN A 383 21.88 26.86 -6.67
CA ASN A 383 20.98 26.58 -5.54
C ASN A 383 19.51 26.46 -6.00
N SER A 384 18.62 25.95 -5.13
CA SER A 384 17.16 26.06 -5.34
C SER A 384 16.71 27.50 -5.10
N SER A 385 15.96 28.08 -6.04
CA SER A 385 15.27 29.37 -5.87
C SER A 385 13.91 29.22 -5.19
N VAL A 386 13.56 28.00 -4.77
CA VAL A 386 12.34 27.74 -4.01
C VAL A 386 12.64 28.04 -2.54
N SER A 387 11.81 28.89 -1.94
CA SER A 387 11.90 29.19 -0.51
C SER A 387 11.59 27.97 0.36
N ASP A 388 11.86 28.04 1.66
CA ASP A 388 11.61 26.91 2.57
C ASP A 388 10.11 26.61 2.67
N ALA A 389 9.28 27.66 2.69
CA ALA A 389 7.83 27.52 2.63
C ALA A 389 7.37 26.92 1.29
N GLY A 390 7.98 27.33 0.17
CA GLY A 390 7.69 26.75 -1.14
C GLY A 390 8.10 25.28 -1.21
N THR A 391 9.24 24.93 -0.64
CA THR A 391 9.75 23.56 -0.53
C THR A 391 8.76 22.71 0.26
N PHE A 392 8.29 23.18 1.41
CA PHE A 392 7.27 22.49 2.20
C PHE A 392 6.00 22.21 1.40
N VAL A 393 5.47 23.25 0.73
CA VAL A 393 4.24 23.12 -0.07
C VAL A 393 4.44 22.11 -1.19
N LEU A 394 5.55 22.17 -1.92
CA LEU A 394 5.84 21.22 -3.00
C LEU A 394 6.00 19.78 -2.49
N THR A 395 6.63 19.60 -1.33
CA THR A 395 6.75 18.26 -0.72
C THR A 395 5.40 17.71 -0.28
N GLU A 396 4.55 18.53 0.34
CA GLU A 396 3.22 18.11 0.77
C GLU A 396 2.30 17.84 -0.42
N THR A 397 2.36 18.63 -1.49
CA THR A 397 1.57 18.37 -2.69
C THR A 397 2.08 17.15 -3.46
N SER A 398 3.38 16.87 -3.43
CA SER A 398 3.95 15.69 -4.10
C SER A 398 3.51 14.36 -3.49
N LEU A 399 2.96 14.32 -2.27
CA LEU A 399 2.37 13.10 -1.71
C LEU A 399 1.13 12.60 -2.47
N ASP A 400 0.38 13.53 -3.07
CA ASP A 400 -0.86 13.24 -3.78
C ASP A 400 -0.67 13.27 -5.32
N MET A 401 0.56 13.49 -5.79
CA MET A 401 0.91 13.55 -7.21
C MET A 401 1.81 12.39 -7.59
N HIS A 402 1.63 11.88 -8.80
CA HIS A 402 2.44 10.80 -9.35
C HIS A 402 2.88 11.12 -10.77
N CYS A 403 4.13 10.83 -11.10
CA CYS A 403 4.65 10.87 -12.46
C CYS A 403 4.74 9.44 -13.00
N TRP A 404 3.58 8.80 -13.12
CA TRP A 404 3.41 7.40 -13.51
C TRP A 404 3.20 7.21 -15.01
N GLY A 405 3.18 5.94 -15.42
CA GLY A 405 2.87 5.52 -16.77
C GLY A 405 1.37 5.50 -17.07
N GLN A 406 1.01 4.83 -18.15
CA GLN A 406 -0.38 4.58 -18.52
C GLN A 406 -0.84 3.23 -17.98
N ASN A 407 -2.13 2.93 -18.14
CA ASN A 407 -2.66 1.62 -17.80
C ASN A 407 -1.98 0.53 -18.66
N PRO A 408 -1.37 -0.50 -18.03
CA PRO A 408 -0.74 -1.61 -18.75
C PRO A 408 -1.69 -2.38 -19.65
N VAL A 409 -3.00 -2.37 -19.34
CA VAL A 409 -4.02 -3.05 -20.12
C VAL A 409 -4.43 -2.14 -21.28
N VAL A 410 -4.05 -2.51 -22.50
CA VAL A 410 -4.46 -1.79 -23.71
C VAL A 410 -5.90 -2.14 -24.07
N THR A 411 -6.22 -3.43 -24.11
CA THR A 411 -7.58 -3.91 -24.31
C THR A 411 -7.90 -5.10 -23.40
N ALA A 412 -9.18 -5.23 -23.06
CA ALA A 412 -9.67 -6.37 -22.30
C ALA A 412 -11.00 -6.89 -22.86
N LYS A 413 -11.21 -8.20 -22.69
CA LYS A 413 -12.41 -8.91 -23.15
C LYS A 413 -12.75 -10.06 -22.21
N LEU A 414 -14.00 -10.11 -21.75
CA LEU A 414 -14.51 -11.20 -20.90
C LEU A 414 -15.30 -12.21 -21.73
N GLN A 415 -14.92 -13.48 -21.64
CA GLN A 415 -15.66 -14.60 -22.24
C GLN A 415 -16.22 -15.53 -21.15
N LEU A 416 -17.49 -15.89 -21.29
CA LEU A 416 -18.18 -16.84 -20.43
C LEU A 416 -18.70 -17.99 -21.30
N ASN A 417 -18.28 -19.22 -21.00
CA ASN A 417 -18.56 -20.44 -21.76
C ASN A 417 -18.25 -20.31 -23.27
N GLY A 418 -17.17 -19.60 -23.61
CA GLY A 418 -16.74 -19.36 -24.98
C GLY A 418 -17.52 -18.27 -25.74
N GLN A 419 -18.50 -17.62 -25.10
CA GLN A 419 -19.22 -16.48 -25.66
C GLN A 419 -18.72 -15.17 -25.07
N ASP A 420 -18.63 -14.15 -25.93
CA ASP A 420 -18.21 -12.81 -25.54
C ASP A 420 -19.30 -12.12 -24.74
N ARG A 421 -18.98 -11.70 -23.50
CA ARG A 421 -19.93 -10.93 -22.69
C ARG A 421 -20.07 -9.50 -23.20
N PHE A 422 -18.99 -8.94 -23.72
CA PHE A 422 -18.91 -7.64 -24.36
C PHE A 422 -17.86 -7.67 -25.47
N SER A 423 -18.02 -6.78 -26.46
CA SER A 423 -16.99 -6.54 -27.47
C SER A 423 -15.71 -6.04 -26.81
N GLU A 424 -14.55 -6.40 -27.33
CA GLU A 424 -13.27 -5.91 -26.83
C GLU A 424 -13.27 -4.37 -26.65
N ARG A 425 -12.75 -3.91 -25.51
CA ARG A 425 -12.73 -2.51 -25.11
C ARG A 425 -11.35 -2.13 -24.61
N GLU A 426 -11.03 -0.85 -24.72
CA GLU A 426 -9.79 -0.26 -24.22
C GLU A 426 -9.70 -0.33 -22.69
N GLY A 427 -8.49 -0.42 -22.14
CA GLY A 427 -8.27 -0.42 -20.69
C GLY A 427 -8.80 0.83 -19.98
N SER A 428 -8.71 1.99 -20.63
CA SER A 428 -9.27 3.26 -20.15
C SER A 428 -10.77 3.18 -19.83
N TYR A 429 -11.53 2.34 -20.56
CA TYR A 429 -12.93 2.09 -20.25
C TYR A 429 -13.13 1.47 -18.86
N PHE A 430 -12.27 0.53 -18.49
CA PHE A 430 -12.32 -0.16 -17.19
C PHE A 430 -11.69 0.66 -16.07
N SER A 431 -10.77 1.57 -16.38
CA SER A 431 -10.13 2.46 -15.40
C SER A 431 -10.99 3.69 -15.08
N TRP A 432 -11.70 4.26 -16.06
CA TRP A 432 -12.40 5.54 -15.87
C TRP A 432 -13.91 5.43 -15.94
N VAL A 433 -14.45 4.75 -16.96
CA VAL A 433 -15.90 4.75 -17.22
C VAL A 433 -16.62 3.81 -16.26
N GLN A 434 -16.07 2.62 -16.00
CA GLN A 434 -16.66 1.66 -15.08
C GLN A 434 -16.69 2.17 -13.63
N PRO A 435 -15.58 2.67 -13.05
CA PRO A 435 -15.62 3.27 -11.72
C PRO A 435 -16.55 4.47 -11.63
N TYR A 436 -16.57 5.36 -12.63
CA TYR A 436 -17.51 6.49 -12.65
C TYR A 436 -18.99 6.05 -12.60
N GLN A 437 -19.32 4.88 -13.15
CA GLN A 437 -20.69 4.37 -13.17
C GLN A 437 -21.09 3.61 -11.89
N ALA A 438 -20.16 2.89 -11.27
CA ALA A 438 -20.46 1.92 -10.23
C ALA A 438 -19.87 2.25 -8.85
N HIS A 439 -18.82 3.09 -8.78
CA HIS A 439 -18.07 3.39 -7.56
C HIS A 439 -18.19 4.86 -7.15
N THR A 440 -17.79 5.13 -5.91
CA THR A 440 -17.77 6.48 -5.34
C THR A 440 -16.69 7.37 -5.97
N ARG A 441 -15.54 6.80 -6.35
CA ARG A 441 -14.39 7.52 -6.92
C ARG A 441 -13.71 6.72 -8.03
N ASN A 442 -13.08 7.44 -8.96
CA ASN A 442 -12.14 6.85 -9.92
C ASN A 442 -10.78 6.59 -9.26
N PRO A 443 -10.23 5.37 -9.41
CA PRO A 443 -8.93 5.03 -8.87
C PRO A 443 -7.82 5.68 -9.71
N ASP A 444 -6.58 5.57 -9.24
CA ASP A 444 -5.40 5.91 -10.02
C ASP A 444 -5.25 4.94 -11.22
N GLU A 445 -4.45 5.35 -12.20
CA GLU A 445 -4.28 4.61 -13.45
C GLU A 445 -3.70 3.20 -13.19
N GLY A 446 -4.19 2.19 -13.92
CA GLY A 446 -3.74 0.80 -13.81
C GLY A 446 -4.66 -0.12 -13.01
N ILE A 447 -5.62 0.44 -12.26
CA ILE A 447 -6.71 -0.32 -11.62
C ILE A 447 -7.90 -0.43 -12.59
N ASN A 448 -8.24 -1.66 -12.96
CA ASN A 448 -9.32 -1.94 -13.90
C ASN A 448 -10.49 -2.60 -13.18
N VAL A 449 -11.70 -2.10 -13.42
CA VAL A 449 -12.92 -2.61 -12.80
C VAL A 449 -13.96 -2.98 -13.85
N TYR A 450 -14.66 -4.08 -13.61
CA TYR A 450 -15.89 -4.42 -14.32
C TYR A 450 -16.96 -4.90 -13.33
N SER A 451 -18.03 -4.11 -13.19
CA SER A 451 -19.12 -4.44 -12.29
C SER A 451 -20.25 -5.20 -13.01
N PHE A 452 -20.74 -6.28 -12.39
CA PHE A 452 -22.00 -6.93 -12.76
C PHE A 452 -23.20 -6.36 -11.99
N ALA A 453 -22.93 -5.59 -10.94
CA ALA A 453 -23.91 -4.93 -10.09
C ALA A 453 -24.08 -3.46 -10.49
N LEU A 454 -25.28 -2.89 -10.31
CA LEU A 454 -25.48 -1.45 -10.50
C LEU A 454 -24.80 -0.62 -9.40
N ARG A 455 -24.76 -1.16 -8.18
CA ARG A 455 -24.18 -0.54 -6.97
C ARG A 455 -23.47 -1.63 -6.16
N PRO A 456 -22.19 -1.94 -6.46
CA PRO A 456 -21.45 -3.02 -5.79
C PRO A 456 -21.13 -2.73 -4.31
N GLU A 457 -20.99 -1.45 -3.94
CA GLU A 457 -20.65 -0.97 -2.58
C GLU A 457 -21.79 -1.14 -1.58
N GLU A 458 -23.05 -1.14 -2.04
CA GLU A 458 -24.20 -1.27 -1.17
C GLU A 458 -24.38 -2.71 -0.64
N HIS A 459 -24.92 -2.83 0.56
CA HIS A 459 -25.27 -4.13 1.13
C HIS A 459 -26.36 -4.84 0.31
N GLN A 460 -27.34 -4.07 -0.19
CA GLN A 460 -28.44 -4.60 -0.98
C GLN A 460 -27.96 -5.02 -2.38
N PRO A 461 -28.14 -6.29 -2.79
CA PRO A 461 -27.70 -6.75 -4.10
C PRO A 461 -28.44 -6.05 -5.24
N SER A 462 -27.67 -5.59 -6.22
CA SER A 462 -28.16 -4.85 -7.39
C SER A 462 -27.71 -5.47 -8.73
N GLY A 463 -27.21 -6.71 -8.69
CA GLY A 463 -26.76 -7.49 -9.85
C GLY A 463 -25.59 -8.41 -9.49
N THR A 464 -25.50 -9.58 -10.13
CA THR A 464 -24.44 -10.56 -9.89
C THR A 464 -24.24 -11.47 -11.10
N CYS A 465 -23.03 -12.00 -11.27
CA CYS A 465 -22.76 -13.11 -12.19
C CYS A 465 -22.48 -14.40 -11.40
N ASN A 466 -23.20 -15.49 -11.70
CA ASN A 466 -23.04 -16.75 -10.96
C ASN A 466 -21.91 -17.62 -11.54
N PHE A 467 -20.71 -17.50 -10.98
CA PHE A 467 -19.54 -18.25 -11.43
C PHE A 467 -19.62 -19.75 -11.12
N SER A 468 -20.42 -20.17 -10.12
CA SER A 468 -20.61 -21.61 -9.84
C SER A 468 -21.43 -22.36 -10.91
N ARG A 469 -22.10 -21.64 -11.82
CA ARG A 469 -22.84 -22.24 -12.94
C ARG A 469 -22.12 -22.11 -14.28
N ILE A 470 -21.00 -21.37 -14.30
CA ILE A 470 -20.23 -21.12 -15.51
C ILE A 470 -19.06 -22.08 -15.51
N ASP A 471 -18.96 -22.92 -16.54
CA ASP A 471 -17.93 -23.95 -16.62
C ASP A 471 -16.57 -23.36 -17.02
N ASN A 472 -16.57 -22.32 -17.86
CA ASN A 472 -15.36 -21.69 -18.34
C ASN A 472 -15.50 -20.17 -18.44
N ALA A 473 -14.87 -19.43 -17.53
CA ALA A 473 -14.74 -17.99 -17.58
C ALA A 473 -13.28 -17.61 -17.87
N THR A 474 -13.06 -16.79 -18.89
CA THR A 474 -11.70 -16.36 -19.28
C THR A 474 -11.65 -14.87 -19.54
N LEU A 475 -10.68 -14.20 -18.94
CA LEU A 475 -10.34 -12.81 -19.18
C LEU A 475 -9.19 -12.77 -20.19
N GLN A 476 -9.44 -12.18 -21.35
CA GLN A 476 -8.43 -11.94 -22.38
C GLN A 476 -7.92 -10.51 -22.24
N LEU A 477 -6.61 -10.38 -22.11
CA LEU A 477 -5.93 -9.10 -21.94
C LEU A 477 -4.90 -8.92 -23.05
N VAL A 478 -4.87 -7.72 -23.62
CA VAL A 478 -3.74 -7.24 -24.43
C VAL A 478 -3.02 -6.18 -23.60
N LEU A 479 -1.75 -6.42 -23.34
CA LEU A 479 -0.89 -5.59 -22.50
C LEU A 479 0.01 -4.69 -23.36
N SER A 480 0.44 -3.57 -22.78
CA SER A 480 1.35 -2.62 -23.42
C SER A 480 2.75 -3.21 -23.55
N ASN A 481 3.49 -2.79 -24.59
CA ASN A 481 4.87 -3.23 -24.78
C ASN A 481 5.78 -2.78 -23.63
N ALA A 482 5.51 -1.62 -23.02
CA ALA A 482 6.27 -1.13 -21.87
C ALA A 482 6.23 -2.13 -20.69
N THR A 483 5.10 -2.82 -20.54
CA THR A 483 4.83 -3.81 -19.49
C THR A 483 5.51 -5.17 -19.77
N VAL A 484 5.40 -5.68 -21.00
CA VAL A 484 5.80 -7.06 -21.36
C VAL A 484 6.52 -7.11 -22.72
N GLU A 485 7.73 -6.56 -22.78
CA GLU A 485 8.62 -6.67 -23.95
C GLU A 485 9.92 -7.41 -23.61
N GLY A 486 10.31 -8.33 -24.50
CA GLY A 486 11.57 -9.08 -24.39
C GLY A 486 11.61 -9.98 -23.17
N THR A 487 12.44 -9.63 -22.18
CA THR A 487 12.57 -10.35 -20.91
C THR A 487 11.76 -9.74 -19.76
N LYS A 488 11.04 -8.65 -20.01
CA LYS A 488 10.17 -8.04 -19.00
C LYS A 488 8.94 -8.90 -18.77
N THR A 489 8.61 -9.11 -17.51
CA THR A 489 7.44 -9.85 -17.07
C THR A 489 6.59 -9.00 -16.14
N ALA A 490 5.32 -9.34 -16.05
CA ALA A 490 4.37 -8.72 -15.14
C ALA A 490 3.51 -9.79 -14.47
N LYS A 491 2.85 -9.41 -13.38
CA LYS A 491 1.88 -10.24 -12.66
C LYS A 491 0.49 -9.67 -12.83
N VAL A 492 -0.44 -10.51 -13.25
CA VAL A 492 -1.87 -10.18 -13.30
C VAL A 492 -2.50 -10.68 -12.01
N ARG A 493 -3.23 -9.78 -11.34
CA ARG A 493 -3.99 -10.10 -10.13
C ARG A 493 -5.45 -9.82 -10.41
N VAL A 494 -6.30 -10.83 -10.19
CA VAL A 494 -7.75 -10.69 -10.37
C VAL A 494 -8.45 -10.97 -9.05
N TYR A 495 -9.15 -9.97 -8.56
CA TYR A 495 -9.98 -9.99 -7.37
C TYR A 495 -11.45 -10.06 -7.76
N ALA A 496 -12.22 -10.82 -6.99
CA ALA A 496 -13.66 -10.93 -7.16
C ALA A 496 -14.35 -10.82 -5.80
N THR A 497 -15.31 -9.92 -5.66
CA THR A 497 -16.17 -9.85 -4.48
C THR A 497 -17.40 -10.71 -4.72
N ASN A 498 -17.69 -11.66 -3.83
CA ASN A 498 -18.84 -12.55 -3.98
C ASN A 498 -19.80 -12.45 -2.79
N TYR A 499 -21.07 -12.77 -3.06
CA TYR A 499 -22.06 -12.96 -2.01
C TYR A 499 -22.00 -14.37 -1.45
N ASN A 500 -22.15 -14.47 -0.13
CA ASN A 500 -22.38 -15.72 0.57
C ASN A 500 -23.38 -15.51 1.71
N VAL A 501 -23.98 -16.60 2.21
CA VAL A 501 -24.95 -16.54 3.30
C VAL A 501 -24.35 -17.17 4.54
N LEU A 502 -24.07 -16.34 5.55
CA LEU A 502 -23.62 -16.80 6.85
C LEU A 502 -24.84 -17.09 7.72
N ARG A 503 -24.99 -18.36 8.13
CA ARG A 503 -26.07 -18.79 9.02
C ARG A 503 -25.51 -19.07 10.41
N ILE A 504 -26.00 -18.34 11.39
CA ILE A 504 -25.66 -18.52 12.80
C ILE A 504 -26.86 -19.20 13.47
N MET A 505 -26.72 -20.50 13.70
CA MET A 505 -27.72 -21.29 14.41
C MET A 505 -27.38 -21.28 15.89
N SER A 506 -28.32 -20.82 16.73
CA SER A 506 -28.13 -20.80 18.18
C SER A 506 -27.74 -22.19 18.68
N GLY A 507 -26.58 -22.28 19.33
CA GLY A 507 -26.09 -23.52 19.96
C GLY A 507 -26.93 -23.98 21.15
N ILE A 508 -27.95 -23.21 21.55
CA ILE A 508 -28.74 -23.49 22.77
C ILE A 508 -29.76 -24.63 22.56
N ILE A 509 -30.09 -25.05 21.33
CA ILE A 509 -31.16 -26.05 21.11
C ILE A 509 -30.78 -27.11 20.06
N LYS A 510 -29.74 -27.91 20.32
CA LYS A 510 -29.68 -29.29 19.79
C LYS A 510 -29.02 -30.29 20.74
N ALA A 511 -28.02 -29.87 21.52
CA ALA A 511 -27.40 -30.75 22.51
C ALA A 511 -28.32 -30.96 23.73
N CYS A 512 -28.80 -29.88 24.34
CA CYS A 512 -29.62 -29.97 25.55
C CYS A 512 -30.95 -30.70 25.34
N ALA A 513 -31.69 -30.45 24.23
CA ALA A 513 -32.97 -31.11 23.99
C ALA A 513 -32.84 -32.63 23.77
N LYS A 514 -31.78 -33.09 23.07
CA LYS A 514 -31.53 -34.52 22.81
C LYS A 514 -31.00 -35.24 24.05
N GLN A 515 -30.22 -34.54 24.88
CA GLN A 515 -29.70 -35.08 26.14
C GLN A 515 -30.79 -35.12 27.21
N LEU A 516 -31.70 -34.14 27.24
CA LEU A 516 -32.85 -34.09 28.15
C LEU A 516 -33.93 -35.12 27.78
N THR A 517 -34.18 -35.37 26.48
CA THR A 517 -35.06 -36.47 26.06
C THR A 517 -34.44 -37.83 26.37
N ALA A 518 -33.13 -38.01 26.14
CA ALA A 518 -32.46 -39.25 26.49
C ALA A 518 -32.44 -39.52 28.01
N THR A 519 -32.23 -38.51 28.86
CA THR A 519 -32.31 -38.69 30.33
C THR A 519 -33.74 -38.90 30.81
N LEU A 520 -34.74 -38.23 30.23
CA LEU A 520 -36.15 -38.48 30.55
C LEU A 520 -36.59 -39.89 30.17
N ASP A 521 -36.17 -40.41 29.00
CA ASP A 521 -36.46 -41.77 28.56
C ASP A 521 -35.80 -42.82 29.48
N ILE A 522 -34.54 -42.61 29.87
CA ILE A 522 -33.84 -43.50 30.82
C ILE A 522 -34.53 -43.49 32.19
N CYS A 523 -34.91 -42.31 32.70
CA CYS A 523 -35.63 -42.16 33.97
C CYS A 523 -37.01 -42.85 33.93
N PHE A 524 -37.73 -42.75 32.81
CA PHE A 524 -39.03 -43.41 32.63
C PHE A 524 -38.90 -44.94 32.57
N LEU A 525 -37.87 -45.45 31.89
CA LEU A 525 -37.55 -46.88 31.83
C LEU A 525 -37.14 -47.45 33.20
N MET A 526 -36.34 -46.70 33.97
CA MET A 526 -35.99 -47.06 35.35
C MET A 526 -37.21 -47.10 36.27
N TRP A 527 -38.13 -46.14 36.12
CA TRP A 527 -39.37 -46.11 36.88
C TRP A 527 -40.26 -47.32 36.56
N ILE A 528 -40.49 -47.62 35.27
CA ILE A 528 -41.28 -48.79 34.84
C ILE A 528 -40.68 -50.10 35.39
N ASN A 529 -39.37 -50.28 35.28
CA ASN A 529 -38.70 -51.49 35.77
C ASN A 529 -38.80 -51.62 37.30
N SER A 530 -38.72 -50.51 38.03
CA SER A 530 -38.88 -50.50 39.48
C SER A 530 -40.30 -50.88 39.90
N VAL A 531 -41.33 -50.34 39.23
CA VAL A 531 -42.74 -50.70 39.47
C VAL A 531 -43.00 -52.18 39.16
N LYS A 532 -42.41 -52.71 38.08
CA LYS A 532 -42.56 -54.12 37.69
C LYS A 532 -41.93 -55.06 38.72
N GLN A 533 -40.78 -54.70 39.29
CA GLN A 533 -40.13 -55.46 40.37
C GLN A 533 -40.97 -55.48 41.65
N ILE A 534 -41.57 -54.34 42.03
CA ILE A 534 -42.47 -54.26 43.19
C ILE A 534 -43.69 -55.18 42.99
N TYR A 535 -44.28 -55.18 41.79
CA TYR A 535 -45.43 -56.05 41.50
C TYR A 535 -45.07 -57.55 41.59
N ILE A 536 -43.90 -57.94 41.08
CA ILE A 536 -43.43 -59.33 41.15
C ILE A 536 -43.15 -59.74 42.61
N GLN A 537 -42.50 -58.88 43.40
CA GLN A 537 -42.28 -59.11 44.83
C GLN A 537 -43.61 -59.31 45.58
N GLN A 538 -44.64 -58.52 45.25
CA GLN A 538 -45.96 -58.62 45.86
C GLN A 538 -46.68 -59.92 45.48
N GLN A 539 -46.52 -60.39 44.24
CA GLN A 539 -47.02 -61.70 43.80
C GLN A 539 -46.31 -62.86 44.50
N ILE A 540 -44.98 -62.79 44.66
CA ILE A 540 -44.20 -63.79 45.39
C ILE A 540 -44.60 -63.84 46.87
N MET A 541 -44.80 -62.67 47.51
CA MET A 541 -45.29 -62.59 48.88
C MET A 541 -46.69 -63.18 49.03
N ASN A 542 -47.60 -62.96 48.06
CA ASN A 542 -48.93 -63.58 48.08
C ASN A 542 -48.89 -65.10 47.89
N VAL A 543 -47.95 -65.62 47.07
CA VAL A 543 -47.75 -67.07 46.91
C VAL A 543 -47.17 -67.69 48.18
N LEU A 544 -46.19 -67.03 48.82
CA LEU A 544 -45.62 -67.48 50.10
C LEU A 544 -46.65 -67.42 51.24
N TYR A 545 -47.49 -66.38 51.26
CA TYR A 545 -48.59 -66.27 52.22
C TYR A 545 -49.62 -67.39 52.04
N ASN A 546 -49.98 -67.73 50.79
CA ASN A 546 -50.87 -68.85 50.50
C ASN A 546 -50.26 -70.23 50.83
N GLN A 547 -48.94 -70.38 50.83
CA GLN A 547 -48.29 -71.62 51.29
C GLN A 547 -48.22 -71.75 52.82
N LEU A 548 -48.27 -70.65 53.57
CA LEU A 548 -48.27 -70.65 55.04
C LEU A 548 -49.67 -70.83 55.67
N VAL A 549 -50.75 -70.56 54.94
CA VAL A 549 -52.14 -70.70 55.43
C VAL A 549 -52.67 -72.15 55.31
N PHE A 550 -51.95 -73.04 54.63
CA PHE A 550 -52.33 -74.46 54.42
C PHE A 550 -51.38 -75.47 55.12
N ALA A 551 -50.67 -75.07 56.17
CA ALA A 551 -49.81 -75.95 56.98
C ALA A 551 -50.36 -76.14 58.40
#